data_AF-E0RPE3-F1
#
_entry.id   AF-E0RPE3-F1
#
_cell.length_a   1.000
_cell.length_b   1.000
_cell.length_c   1.000
_cell.angle_alpha   90.00
_cell.angle_beta   90.00
_cell.angle_gamma   90.00
#
_symmetry.space_group_name_H-M   'P 1'
#
loop_
_entity.id
_entity.type
_entity.pdbx_description
1 polymer ?
#
loop_
_entity_poly.entity_id
_entity_poly.type
_entity_poly.pdbx_seq_one_letter_code
_entity_poly.pdbx_strand_id
1 'polypeptide(L)'
;MKYGCPAVHYGYECAGKASCPLASCIRIPLSTDRRVFTPIARSSYRWKREYAKRTALERIHSRLDRSFSLELHTIRGQEKLSVHLTLVFSVMSALALGRVRENQPNQMRSLVRPAA
;
A
#
# COMPACT_ATOMS: atom_id res chain seq x y z
N MET A 1 14.02 7.02 12.70
CA MET A 1 14.75 8.18 12.18
C MET A 1 14.10 9.42 12.75
N LYS A 2 14.87 10.32 13.38
CA LYS A 2 14.35 11.59 13.90
C LYS A 2 14.69 12.67 12.88
N TYR A 3 13.71 13.43 12.42
CA TYR A 3 13.92 14.56 11.52
C TYR A 3 14.22 15.79 12.38
N GLY A 4 15.51 16.14 12.46
CA GLY A 4 16.04 17.24 13.27
C GLY A 4 16.55 18.40 12.45
N CYS A 5 17.28 19.31 13.09
CA CYS A 5 17.88 20.46 12.44
C CYS A 5 18.80 20.05 11.27
N PRO A 6 18.56 20.53 10.03
CA PRO A 6 19.41 20.20 8.88
C PRO A 6 20.86 20.67 9.06
N ALA A 7 21.07 21.81 9.71
CA ALA A 7 22.41 22.34 10.01
C ALA A 7 23.23 21.37 10.88
N VAL A 8 22.60 20.72 11.85
CA VAL A 8 23.25 19.70 12.69
C VAL A 8 23.46 18.39 11.91
N HIS A 9 22.50 18.00 11.07
CA HIS A 9 22.59 16.75 10.31
C HIS A 9 23.66 16.80 9.21
N TYR A 10 23.74 17.92 8.49
CA TYR A 10 24.67 18.14 7.38
C TYR A 10 25.96 18.85 7.80
N GLY A 11 26.06 19.32 9.06
CA GLY A 11 27.29 19.88 9.62
C GLY A 11 27.65 21.29 9.13
N TYR A 12 26.66 22.14 8.83
CA TYR A 12 26.91 23.53 8.39
C TYR A 12 26.47 24.54 9.46
N GLU A 13 27.07 25.73 9.41
CA GLU A 13 26.73 26.81 10.34
C GLU A 13 25.43 27.51 9.96
N CYS A 14 24.54 27.67 10.93
CA CYS A 14 23.27 28.37 10.77
C CYS A 14 23.33 29.71 11.50
N ALA A 15 23.32 30.82 10.75
CA ALA A 15 23.31 32.18 11.32
C ALA A 15 22.12 32.43 12.28
N GLY A 16 20.98 31.77 12.03
CA GLY A 16 19.78 31.85 12.86
C GLY A 16 19.75 30.89 14.05
N LYS A 17 20.84 30.18 14.37
CA LYS A 17 20.85 29.16 15.44
C LYS A 17 20.46 29.73 16.80
N ALA A 18 20.87 30.97 17.10
CA ALA A 18 20.61 31.63 18.38
C ALA A 18 19.13 32.03 18.59
N SER A 19 18.40 32.31 17.51
CA SER A 19 16.99 32.75 17.55
C SER A 19 16.00 31.67 17.10
N CYS A 20 16.48 30.47 16.78
CA CYS A 20 15.63 29.42 16.24
C CYS A 20 14.71 28.84 17.34
N PRO A 21 13.37 28.90 17.19
CA PRO A 21 12.45 28.34 18.17
C PRO A 21 12.36 26.80 18.09
N LEU A 22 13.02 26.19 17.11
CA LEU A 22 12.94 24.77 16.82
C LEU A 22 13.86 23.98 17.77
N ALA A 23 13.28 23.03 18.51
CA ALA A 23 14.05 22.09 19.29
C ALA A 23 14.88 21.13 18.39
N SER A 24 15.57 20.16 19.00
CA SER A 24 16.41 19.18 18.29
C SER A 24 15.65 18.30 17.28
N CYS A 25 14.32 18.17 17.39
CA CYS A 25 13.49 17.42 16.46
C CYS A 25 12.08 17.99 16.28
N ILE A 26 11.54 17.86 15.07
CA ILE A 26 10.12 18.15 14.77
C ILE A 26 9.33 16.86 14.97
N ARG A 27 8.22 16.94 15.71
CA ARG A 27 7.23 15.86 15.81
C ARG A 27 5.94 16.29 15.16
N ILE A 28 5.58 15.61 14.07
CA ILE A 28 4.30 15.80 13.39
C ILE A 28 3.43 14.58 13.72
N PRO A 29 2.23 14.76 14.28
CA PRO A 29 1.30 13.67 14.49
C PRO A 29 1.00 12.94 13.18
N LEU A 30 0.92 11.61 13.22
CA LEU A 30 0.55 10.82 12.04
C LEU A 30 -0.88 11.14 11.56
N SER A 31 -1.74 11.65 12.46
CA SER A 31 -3.11 12.06 12.15
C SER A 31 -3.18 13.31 11.26
N THR A 32 -2.13 14.13 11.19
CA THR A 32 -2.12 15.35 10.36
C THR A 32 -2.34 15.02 8.88
N ASP A 33 -1.64 14.00 8.37
CA ASP A 33 -1.89 13.40 7.07
C ASP A 33 -1.25 12.01 7.03
N ARG A 34 -2.06 10.95 7.04
CA ARG A 34 -1.55 9.57 7.06
C ARG A 34 -0.92 9.12 5.74
N ARG A 35 -1.17 9.81 4.63
CA ARG A 35 -0.54 9.54 3.33
C ARG A 35 0.86 10.13 3.29
N VAL A 36 1.04 11.30 3.89
CA VAL A 36 2.34 11.99 3.98
C VAL A 36 3.18 11.44 5.14
N PHE A 37 2.61 11.39 6.33
CA PHE A 37 3.26 10.96 7.57
C PHE A 37 2.86 9.53 7.88
N THR A 38 3.76 8.62 7.56
CA THR A 38 3.54 7.18 7.74
C THR A 38 4.30 6.67 8.96
N PRO A 39 3.83 5.57 9.60
CA PRO A 39 4.50 4.99 10.76
C PRO A 39 5.94 4.54 10.48
N ILE A 40 6.24 4.25 9.20
CA ILE A 40 7.55 3.81 8.74
C ILE A 40 8.22 5.00 8.05
N ALA A 41 9.40 5.40 8.50
CA ALA A 41 10.15 6.50 7.88
C ALA A 41 10.42 6.20 6.39
N ARG A 42 10.11 7.15 5.49
CA ARG A 42 10.24 6.97 4.03
C ARG A 42 11.66 6.64 3.57
N SER A 43 12.66 7.18 4.25
CA SER A 43 14.08 6.93 3.98
C SER A 43 14.56 5.55 4.46
N SER A 44 13.73 4.79 5.19
CA SER A 44 14.14 3.50 5.72
C SER A 44 14.14 2.40 4.66
N TYR A 45 15.04 1.43 4.78
CA TYR A 45 15.02 0.21 3.97
C TYR A 45 13.70 -0.56 4.10
N ARG A 46 13.08 -0.52 5.29
CA ARG A 46 11.76 -1.11 5.54
C ARG A 46 10.70 -0.46 4.65
N TRP A 47 10.68 0.88 4.54
CA TRP A 47 9.76 1.57 3.64
C TRP A 47 9.94 1.11 2.19
N LYS A 48 11.18 1.10 1.69
CA LYS A 48 11.48 0.66 0.32
C LYS A 48 10.94 -0.75 0.03
N ARG A 49 11.17 -1.69 0.96
CA ARG A 49 10.69 -3.08 0.84
C ARG A 49 9.17 -3.20 0.86
N GLU A 50 8.49 -2.51 1.79
CA GLU A 50 7.03 -2.55 1.86
C GLU A 50 6.37 -1.82 0.69
N TYR A 51 6.90 -0.66 0.30
CA TYR A 51 6.37 0.13 -0.82
C TYR A 51 6.55 -0.59 -2.17
N ALA A 52 7.57 -1.44 -2.33
CA ALA A 52 7.72 -2.29 -3.51
C ALA A 52 6.54 -3.25 -3.72
N LYS A 53 5.77 -3.57 -2.67
CA LYS A 53 4.55 -4.39 -2.77
C LYS A 53 3.36 -3.63 -3.39
N ARG A 54 3.45 -2.30 -3.57
CA ARG A 54 2.41 -1.48 -4.22
C ARG A 54 2.00 -2.03 -5.59
N THR A 55 2.96 -2.46 -6.39
CA THR A 55 2.68 -3.01 -7.72
C THR A 55 1.81 -4.27 -7.65
N ALA A 56 1.90 -5.05 -6.57
CA ALA A 56 0.99 -6.18 -6.36
C ALA A 56 -0.45 -5.71 -6.10
N LEU A 57 -0.64 -4.64 -5.32
CA LEU A 57 -1.95 -4.03 -5.10
C LEU A 57 -2.55 -3.44 -6.39
N GLU A 58 -1.74 -2.75 -7.19
CA GLU A 58 -2.18 -2.21 -8.49
C GLU A 58 -2.66 -3.31 -9.45
N ARG A 59 -1.98 -4.46 -9.47
CA ARG A 59 -2.43 -5.63 -10.23
C ARG A 59 -3.74 -6.21 -9.71
N ILE A 60 -3.97 -6.20 -8.40
CA ILE A 60 -5.24 -6.63 -7.79
C ILE A 60 -6.36 -5.67 -8.21
N HIS A 61 -6.16 -4.36 -8.07
CA HIS A 61 -7.14 -3.35 -8.49
C HIS A 61 -7.47 -3.47 -9.99
N SER A 62 -6.46 -3.61 -10.84
CA SER A 62 -6.68 -3.84 -12.28
C SER A 62 -7.55 -5.06 -12.56
N ARG A 63 -7.44 -6.14 -11.76
CA ARG A 63 -8.32 -7.32 -11.91
C ARG A 63 -9.74 -7.05 -11.43
N LEU A 64 -9.90 -6.34 -10.31
CA LEU A 64 -11.21 -5.91 -9.83
C LEU A 64 -11.93 -5.10 -10.89
N ASP A 65 -11.24 -4.12 -11.47
CA ASP A 65 -11.80 -3.22 -12.48
C ASP A 65 -12.10 -3.96 -13.79
N ARG A 66 -11.12 -4.69 -14.34
CA ARG A 66 -11.19 -5.27 -15.70
C ARG A 66 -11.80 -6.66 -15.77
N SER A 67 -11.47 -7.54 -14.82
CA SER A 67 -11.93 -8.94 -14.84
C SER A 67 -13.26 -9.14 -14.14
N PHE A 68 -13.55 -8.33 -13.13
CA PHE A 68 -14.83 -8.34 -12.40
C PHE A 68 -15.71 -7.14 -12.75
N SER A 69 -15.34 -6.38 -13.79
CA SER A 69 -16.10 -5.29 -14.38
C SER A 69 -16.53 -4.20 -13.38
N LEU A 70 -15.77 -3.98 -12.30
CA LEU A 70 -16.07 -2.93 -11.32
C LEU A 70 -15.82 -1.52 -11.87
N GLU A 71 -15.10 -1.40 -13.00
CA GLU A 71 -15.02 -0.14 -13.75
C GLU A 71 -16.38 0.30 -14.31
N LEU A 72 -17.28 -0.65 -14.52
CA LEU A 72 -18.67 -0.39 -14.86
C LEU A 72 -19.45 -0.21 -13.56
N HIS A 73 -19.75 1.06 -13.24
CA HIS A 73 -20.38 1.49 -11.99
C HIS A 73 -21.87 1.12 -11.94
N THR A 74 -22.15 -0.18 -12.00
CA THR A 74 -23.48 -0.78 -12.08
C THR A 74 -24.08 -1.02 -10.69
N ILE A 75 -23.23 -1.23 -9.68
CA ILE A 75 -23.64 -1.51 -8.30
C ILE A 75 -23.88 -0.18 -7.56
N ARG A 76 -25.11 0.01 -7.07
CA ARG A 76 -25.47 1.15 -6.20
C ARG A 76 -25.58 0.70 -4.74
N GLY A 77 -24.82 1.34 -3.86
CA GLY A 77 -24.81 1.11 -2.42
C GLY A 77 -23.52 0.46 -1.93
N GLN A 78 -22.96 1.00 -0.84
CA GLN A 78 -21.67 0.55 -0.29
C GLN A 78 -21.73 -0.89 0.23
N GLU A 79 -22.83 -1.29 0.86
CA GLU A 79 -22.98 -2.65 1.38
C GLU A 79 -22.98 -3.70 0.25
N LYS A 80 -23.70 -3.43 -0.85
CA LYS A 80 -23.71 -4.32 -2.02
C LYS A 80 -22.33 -4.45 -2.65
N LEU A 81 -21.61 -3.33 -2.77
CA LEU A 81 -20.24 -3.34 -3.27
C LEU A 81 -19.30 -4.12 -2.33
N SER A 82 -19.46 -3.97 -1.02
CA SER A 82 -18.69 -4.68 0.00
C SER A 82 -18.88 -6.20 -0.09
N VAL A 83 -20.13 -6.66 -0.22
CA VAL A 83 -20.46 -8.08 -0.41
C VAL A 83 -19.86 -8.59 -1.72
N HIS A 84 -20.00 -7.85 -2.82
CA HIS A 84 -19.44 -8.23 -4.12
C HIS A 84 -17.91 -8.35 -4.06
N LEU A 85 -17.21 -7.37 -3.49
CA LEU A 85 -15.76 -7.41 -3.30
C LEU A 85 -15.34 -8.60 -2.44
N THR A 86 -16.07 -8.88 -1.37
CA THR A 86 -15.79 -10.03 -0.49
C THR A 86 -15.89 -11.35 -1.27
N LEU A 87 -16.93 -11.52 -2.09
CA LEU A 87 -17.07 -12.69 -2.94
C LEU A 87 -15.93 -12.81 -3.95
N VAL A 88 -15.59 -11.70 -4.64
CA VAL A 88 -14.49 -11.65 -5.61
C VAL A 88 -13.16 -12.09 -4.99
N PHE A 89 -12.81 -11.54 -3.83
CA PHE A 89 -11.58 -11.91 -3.12
C PHE A 89 -11.58 -13.37 -2.66
N SER A 90 -12.74 -13.88 -2.24
CA SER A 90 -12.90 -15.28 -1.83
C SER A 90 -12.66 -16.23 -3.00
N VAL A 91 -13.26 -15.95 -4.17
CA VAL A 91 -13.06 -16.72 -5.40
C VAL A 91 -11.62 -16.65 -5.88
N MET A 92 -11.00 -15.45 -5.90
CA MET A 92 -9.60 -15.30 -6.30
C MET A 92 -8.65 -16.10 -5.40
N SER A 93 -8.92 -16.15 -4.09
CA SER A 93 -8.14 -16.92 -3.13
C SER A 93 -8.35 -18.42 -3.30
N ALA A 94 -9.59 -18.87 -3.50
CA ALA A 94 -9.92 -20.28 -3.72
C ALA A 94 -9.27 -20.82 -5.01
N LEU A 95 -9.33 -20.07 -6.11
CA LEU A 95 -8.69 -20.44 -7.38
C LEU A 95 -7.17 -20.54 -7.24
N ALA A 96 -6.55 -19.57 -6.54
CA ALA A 96 -5.11 -19.60 -6.29
C ALA A 96 -4.72 -20.82 -5.45
N LEU A 97 -5.49 -21.12 -4.40
CA LEU A 97 -5.26 -22.28 -3.54
C LEU A 97 -5.39 -23.59 -4.32
N GLY A 98 -6.43 -23.74 -5.14
CA GLY A 98 -6.64 -24.93 -5.97
C GLY A 98 -5.47 -25.17 -6.91
N ARG A 99 -5.01 -24.14 -7.63
CA ARG A 99 -3.85 -24.24 -8.53
C ARG A 99 -2.54 -24.60 -7.81
N VAL A 100 -2.34 -24.08 -6.60
CA VAL A 100 -1.17 -24.43 -5.80
C VAL A 100 -1.22 -25.89 -5.35
N ARG A 101 -2.40 -26.38 -4.94
CA ARG A 101 -2.61 -27.80 -4.58
C ARG A 101 -2.39 -28.75 -5.76
N GLU A 102 -2.80 -28.34 -6.96
CA GLU A 102 -2.56 -29.10 -8.20
C GLU A 102 -1.13 -28.94 -8.77
N ASN A 103 -0.17 -28.43 -7.98
CA ASN A 103 1.22 -28.20 -8.41
C ASN A 103 1.36 -27.31 -9.66
N GLN A 104 0.43 -26.38 -9.87
CA GLN A 104 0.41 -25.44 -10.99
C GLN A 104 0.56 -23.97 -10.51
N PRO A 105 1.63 -23.62 -9.78
CA PRO A 105 1.79 -22.29 -9.20
C PRO A 105 1.85 -21.18 -10.27
N ASN A 106 2.38 -21.47 -11.46
CA ASN A 106 2.43 -20.54 -12.58
C ASN A 106 1.04 -20.06 -13.04
N GLN A 107 0.00 -20.84 -12.76
CA GLN A 107 -1.38 -20.56 -13.13
C GLN A 107 -2.24 -20.07 -11.96
N MET A 108 -1.66 -19.81 -10.78
CA MET A 108 -2.38 -19.40 -9.57
C MET A 108 -3.26 -18.14 -9.75
N ARG A 109 -3.01 -17.37 -10.81
CA ARG A 109 -3.75 -16.12 -11.12
C ARG A 109 -4.77 -16.28 -12.24
N SER A 110 -4.90 -17.45 -12.85
CA SER A 110 -5.83 -17.67 -13.96
C SER A 110 -7.28 -17.62 -13.48
N LEU A 111 -8.14 -16.90 -14.21
CA LEU A 111 -9.60 -16.85 -13.98
C LEU A 111 -10.40 -17.66 -15.00
N VAL A 112 -9.78 -18.06 -16.12
CA VAL A 112 -10.48 -18.56 -17.31
C VAL A 112 -10.67 -20.07 -17.27
N ARG A 113 -9.90 -20.78 -16.43
CA ARG A 113 -10.03 -22.24 -16.23
C ARG A 113 -9.83 -22.56 -14.75
N PRO A 114 -10.68 -23.38 -14.11
CA PRO A 114 -10.36 -23.97 -12.83
C PRO A 114 -9.24 -25.01 -12.97
N ALA A 115 -8.60 -25.38 -11.87
CA ALA A 115 -7.75 -26.55 -11.86
C ALA A 115 -8.63 -27.79 -12.10
N ALA A 116 -8.15 -28.72 -12.94
CA ALA A 116 -8.88 -29.92 -13.34
C ALA A 116 -8.95 -30.91 -12.18
#